data_AF-F3YBS3-F1
#
_entry.id   AF-F3YBS3-F1
#
_cell.length_a   1.000
_cell.length_b   1.000
_cell.length_c   1.000
_cell.angle_alpha   90.00
_cell.angle_beta   90.00
_cell.angle_gamma   90.00
#
_symmetry.space_group_name_H-M   'P 1'
#
loop_
_entity.id
_entity.type
_entity.pdbx_description
1 polymer ?
#
loop_
_entity_poly.entity_id
_entity_poly.type
_entity_poly.pdbx_seq_one_letter_code
_entity_poly.pdbx_strand_id
1 'polypeptide(L)' 'MKNEKYTPRIRFEGFIDTWKQCRLGEVSDIIGGGTPNTNISEYWDGDIDWYSPGEIGSQVFVEGSKKK' A
#
# COMPACT_ATOMS: atom_id res chain seq x y z
N MET A 1 1.30 4.68 34.42
CA MET A 1 2.57 4.94 33.71
C MET A 1 2.24 4.97 32.22
N LYS A 2 2.50 6.08 31.51
CA LYS A 2 2.27 6.15 30.05
C LYS A 2 3.34 5.29 29.36
N ASN A 3 2.91 4.35 28.53
CA ASN A 3 3.82 3.47 27.80
C ASN A 3 4.44 4.26 26.63
N GLU A 4 5.60 4.88 26.87
CA GLU A 4 6.29 5.74 25.88
C GLU A 4 6.58 4.99 24.57
N LYS A 5 6.82 3.67 24.64
CA LYS A 5 7.06 2.79 23.48
C LYS A 5 5.96 2.90 22.40
N TYR A 6 4.71 3.09 22.80
CA TYR A 6 3.56 3.14 21.87
C TYR A 6 3.03 4.56 21.69
N THR A 7 3.84 5.56 22.04
CA THR A 7 3.50 6.98 21.88
C THR A 7 4.46 7.63 20.88
N PRO A 8 4.08 7.75 19.59
CA PRO A 8 4.86 8.50 18.62
C PRO A 8 5.24 9.90 19.11
N ARG A 9 6.50 10.29 18.82
CA ARG A 9 7.09 11.59 19.17
C ARG A 9 6.48 12.75 18.39
N ILE A 10 5.98 12.49 17.18
CA ILE A 10 5.31 13.46 16.31
C ILE A 10 3.90 12.95 16.06
N ARG A 11 2.89 13.80 16.30
CA ARG A 11 1.48 13.51 16.06
C ARG A 11 0.72 14.76 15.68
N PHE A 12 -0.37 14.55 14.95
CA PHE A 12 -1.37 15.59 14.73
C PHE A 12 -2.11 15.92 16.02
N GLU A 13 -2.61 17.15 16.11
CA GLU A 13 -3.44 17.59 17.23
C GLU A 13 -4.70 16.71 17.35
N GLY A 14 -5.13 16.45 18.59
CA GLY A 14 -6.27 15.57 18.89
C GLY A 14 -5.95 14.07 18.97
N PHE A 15 -4.80 13.61 18.46
CA PHE A 15 -4.39 12.20 18.54
C PHE A 15 -3.54 11.91 19.78
N ILE A 16 -4.19 11.94 20.96
CA ILE A 16 -3.51 11.84 22.27
C ILE A 16 -3.33 10.39 22.78
N ASP A 17 -4.03 9.43 22.19
CA ASP A 17 -4.05 8.04 22.64
C ASP A 17 -2.81 7.25 22.23
N THR A 18 -2.45 6.26 23.03
CA THR A 18 -1.36 5.30 22.72
C THR A 18 -1.75 4.38 21.57
N TRP A 19 -0.80 4.04 20.70
CA TRP A 19 -1.02 3.02 19.67
C TRP A 19 -1.32 1.65 20.30
N LYS A 20 -2.17 0.89 19.63
CA LYS A 20 -2.50 -0.48 20.00
C LYS A 20 -1.98 -1.42 18.92
N GLN A 21 -1.40 -2.54 19.33
CA GLN A 21 -1.08 -3.61 18.40
C GLN A 21 -2.38 -4.32 18.01
N CYS A 22 -2.62 -4.47 16.71
CA CYS A 22 -3.80 -5.13 16.14
C CYS A 22 -3.39 -6.01 14.96
N ARG A 23 -4.27 -6.93 14.56
CA ARG A 23 -4.07 -7.73 13.33
C ARG A 23 -4.55 -6.93 12.12
N LEU A 24 -3.87 -7.05 10.99
CA LEU A 24 -4.27 -6.34 9.76
C LEU A 24 -5.72 -6.62 9.36
N GLY A 25 -6.18 -7.87 9.45
CA GLY A 25 -7.57 -8.24 9.15
C GLY A 25 -8.63 -7.67 10.11
N GLU A 26 -8.24 -7.05 11.23
CA GLU A 26 -9.18 -6.35 12.14
C GLU A 26 -9.41 -4.89 11.74
N VAL A 27 -8.49 -4.30 10.96
CA VAL A 27 -8.50 -2.87 10.61
C VAL A 27 -8.50 -2.61 9.10
N SER A 28 -8.37 -3.66 8.29
CA SER A 28 -8.29 -3.55 6.83
C SER A 28 -8.75 -4.83 6.14
N ASP A 29 -9.35 -4.67 4.96
CA ASP A 29 -9.58 -5.78 4.04
C ASP A 29 -8.30 -6.10 3.26
N ILE A 30 -7.97 -7.39 3.18
CA ILE A 30 -6.80 -7.87 2.45
C ILE A 30 -7.28 -8.39 1.10
N ILE A 31 -6.98 -7.64 0.04
CA ILE A 31 -7.42 -7.94 -1.32
C ILE A 31 -6.18 -8.29 -2.17
N GLY A 32 -6.24 -9.41 -2.89
CA GLY A 32 -5.24 -9.76 -3.89
C GLY A 32 -5.46 -8.99 -5.18
N GLY A 33 -4.37 -8.56 -5.82
CA GLY A 33 -4.43 -8.03 -7.18
C GLY A 33 -4.71 -9.12 -8.22
N GLY A 34 -4.92 -8.70 -9.47
CA GLY A 34 -5.07 -9.59 -10.61
C GLY A 34 -4.22 -9.14 -11.79
N THR A 35 -3.78 -10.10 -12.59
CA THR A 35 -3.11 -9.83 -13.87
C THR A 35 -4.17 -9.86 -14.98
N PRO A 36 -4.38 -8.77 -15.73
CA PRO A 36 -5.20 -8.80 -16.93
C PRO A 36 -4.71 -9.89 -17.88
N ASN A 37 -5.59 -10.43 -18.71
CA ASN A 37 -5.20 -11.46 -19.66
C ASN A 37 -4.15 -10.89 -20.63
N THR A 38 -2.94 -11.46 -20.63
CA THR A 38 -1.83 -11.00 -21.47
C THR A 38 -2.07 -11.20 -22.96
N ASN A 39 -3.06 -12.01 -23.34
CA ASN A 39 -3.41 -12.27 -24.73
C ASN A 39 -4.51 -11.33 -25.27
N ILE A 40 -5.06 -10.45 -24.44
CA ILE A 40 -6.07 -9.46 -24.85
C ILE A 40 -5.37 -8.11 -24.90
N SER A 41 -5.00 -7.68 -26.10
CA SER A 41 -4.24 -6.43 -26.33
C SER A 41 -4.97 -5.18 -25.83
N GLU A 42 -6.30 -5.20 -25.82
CA GLU A 42 -7.16 -4.10 -25.38
C GLU A 42 -7.06 -3.82 -23.88
N TYR A 43 -6.45 -4.72 -23.11
CA TYR A 43 -6.19 -4.52 -21.69
C TYR A 43 -4.82 -3.89 -21.41
N TRP A 44 -4.05 -3.59 -22.47
CA TRP A 44 -2.72 -3.03 -22.37
C TRP A 44 -2.59 -1.76 -23.22
N ASP A 45 -1.52 -1.00 -22.96
CA ASP A 45 -1.21 0.32 -23.52
C ASP A 45 -2.29 1.40 -23.26
N GLY A 46 -3.00 1.31 -22.13
CA GLY A 46 -3.95 2.30 -21.66
C GLY A 46 -3.35 3.40 -20.77
N ASP A 47 -4.22 4.05 -20.00
CA ASP A 47 -3.83 5.15 -19.11
C ASP A 47 -3.62 4.70 -17.64
N ILE A 48 -3.83 3.42 -17.34
CA ILE A 48 -3.79 2.88 -15.97
C ILE A 48 -2.45 2.18 -15.74
N ASP A 49 -1.65 2.68 -14.81
CA ASP A 49 -0.41 2.00 -14.42
C ASP A 49 -0.68 0.67 -13.70
N TRP A 50 -0.22 -0.44 -14.29
CA TRP A 50 -0.33 -1.78 -13.73
C TRP A 50 1.01 -2.27 -13.18
N TYR A 51 1.23 -2.07 -11.89
CA TYR A 51 2.50 -2.43 -11.26
C TYR A 51 2.62 -3.92 -10.92
N SER A 52 3.76 -4.50 -11.27
CA SER A 52 4.15 -5.84 -10.85
C SER A 52 5.20 -5.80 -9.72
N PRO A 53 5.32 -6.86 -8.90
CA PRO A 53 6.36 -6.92 -7.86
C PRO A 53 7.79 -6.70 -8.39
N GLY A 54 8.08 -7.17 -9.61
CA GLY A 54 9.39 -7.00 -10.24
C GLY A 54 9.68 -5.57 -10.70
N GLU A 55 8.66 -4.74 -10.91
CA GLU A 55 8.81 -3.34 -11.29
C GLU A 55 9.03 -2.44 -10.07
N ILE A 56 8.36 -2.75 -8.95
CA ILE A 56 8.45 -1.96 -7.72
C ILE A 56 9.86 -2.11 -7.08
N GLY A 57 10.37 -3.34 -7.04
CA GLY A 57 11.69 -3.62 -6.47
C GLY A 57 11.83 -3.10 -5.03
N SER A 58 12.85 -2.28 -4.78
CA SER A 58 13.14 -1.67 -3.48
C SER A 58 12.81 -0.17 -3.40
N GLN A 59 12.11 0.37 -4.40
CA GLN A 59 11.79 1.80 -4.45
C GLN A 59 10.64 2.14 -3.49
N VAL A 60 10.73 3.32 -2.86
CA VAL A 60 9.66 3.84 -1.98
C VAL A 60 8.54 4.47 -2.79
N PHE A 61 8.88 5.04 -3.95
CA PHE A 61 7.94 5.67 -4.88
C PHE A 61 8.21 5.14 -6.28
N VAL A 62 7.13 4.85 -7.00
CA VAL A 62 7.16 4.42 -8.41
C VAL A 62 6.15 5.24 -9.19
N GLU A 63 6.48 5.54 -10.44
CA GLU A 63 5.61 6.28 -11.36
C GLU A 63 5.80 5.73 -12.77
N GLY A 64 4.74 5.75 -13.58
CA GLY A 64 4.78 5.36 -15.00
C GLY A 64 5.17 3.90 -15.20
N SER A 65 4.22 2.98 -14.97
CA SER A 65 4.48 1.57 -15.19
C SER A 65 4.81 1.29 -16.66
N LYS A 66 5.72 0.33 -16.89
CA LYS A 66 5.97 -0.27 -18.21
C LYS A 66 4.77 -1.06 -18.72
N LYS A 67 3.83 -1.40 -17.83
CA LYS A 67 2.58 -2.08 -18.13
C LYS A 67 1.46 -1.10 -17.86
N LYS A 68 0.86 -0.61 -18.93
CA LYS A 68 -0.43 0.07 -18.91
C LYS A 68 -1.37 -0.68 -19.82
#